data_AF-A0A1F3VMN3-F1
#
_entry.id   AF-A0A1F3VMN3-F1
#
_cell.length_a   1.000
_cell.length_b   1.000
_cell.length_c   1.000
_cell.angle_alpha   90.00
_cell.angle_beta   90.00
_cell.angle_gamma   90.00
#
_symmetry.space_group_name_H-M   'P 1'
#
loop_
_entity.id
_entity.type
_entity.pdbx_description
1 polymer ?
#
loop_
_entity_poly.entity_id
_entity_poly.type
_entity_poly.pdbx_seq_one_letter_code
_entity_poly.pdbx_strand_id
1 'polypeptide(L)'
;MKLLICILLMMVIVGPLEGAAWKKYPYNEPGSSITFPQDEGRHRGVANLEWWYVVLHAKGQITGHEYSILVTHFNNTFRFFTITDLTDKTHESGTTRGKLKAHAKYMDVNQFTDYGHDYFRVKKDDRGALIPFEYEIETHHDSMYLKADFVALRPPMMVMKNGHFKIGKSGQTFYYSLTRLQARGVLTYHGITEPFEATAWMDHQWGPFFVSPIEVGKLFESYEWFSIQLDDGSDLMLINIYDRHFRLPKTLDYGAVEILDQNNMNKHTVDRIFKRKKYWQDPVSGHTMSMGWTLEVIDWDLSLNMEPDFYEQMVKMPLNGDFWEGSISVKGYHRGKYVEGRAFGELIHRFQIPRIKMAPVKKNYHLNDMIKVKFQIENPDEGNPLKFRVYAIDANNQYLLKELNHIEEIHIRAGDLLGMFNTKAYQFKVEALSVDESMVGARVTKSFKIK
;
A
#
# COMPACT_ATOMS: atom_id res chain seq x y z
N MET A 1 19.81 -2.56 -47.04
CA MET A 1 19.88 -3.44 -45.85
C MET A 1 18.93 -2.91 -44.79
N LYS A 2 17.73 -3.48 -44.69
CA LYS A 2 16.77 -3.18 -43.62
C LYS A 2 16.96 -4.26 -42.53
N LEU A 3 17.24 -3.82 -41.30
CA LEU A 3 17.39 -4.66 -40.13
C LEU A 3 16.00 -5.13 -39.69
N LEU A 4 15.73 -6.44 -39.75
CA LEU A 4 14.54 -7.04 -39.13
C LEU A 4 14.80 -7.13 -37.63
N ILE A 5 13.99 -6.42 -36.84
CA ILE A 5 13.90 -6.60 -35.39
C ILE A 5 12.95 -7.79 -35.16
N CYS A 6 13.50 -8.92 -34.72
CA CYS A 6 12.70 -10.05 -34.24
C CYS A 6 12.11 -9.71 -32.88
N ILE A 7 10.81 -9.40 -32.84
CA ILE A 7 10.03 -9.39 -31.60
C ILE A 7 9.80 -10.86 -31.23
N LEU A 8 10.50 -11.32 -30.20
CA LEU A 8 10.28 -12.64 -29.62
C LEU A 8 8.98 -12.56 -28.79
N LEU A 9 7.84 -12.96 -29.38
CA LEU A 9 6.64 -13.26 -28.61
C LEU A 9 6.94 -14.50 -27.76
N MET A 10 7.16 -14.30 -26.46
CA MET A 10 7.24 -15.39 -25.50
C MET A 10 5.82 -15.89 -25.23
N MET A 11 5.31 -16.78 -26.08
CA MET A 11 4.12 -17.57 -25.75
C MET A 11 4.45 -18.46 -24.57
N VAL A 12 4.00 -18.08 -23.38
CA VAL A 12 3.94 -18.99 -22.23
C VAL A 12 2.94 -20.09 -22.61
N ILE A 13 3.46 -21.27 -22.93
CA ILE A 13 2.64 -22.47 -23.10
C ILE A 13 2.15 -22.85 -21.70
N VAL A 14 0.99 -22.34 -21.32
CA VAL A 14 0.26 -22.83 -20.15
C VAL A 14 -0.30 -24.19 -20.56
N GLY A 15 0.32 -25.27 -20.08
CA GLY A 15 -0.26 -26.61 -20.22
C GLY A 15 -1.67 -26.63 -19.59
N PRO A 16 -2.58 -27.50 -20.06
CA PRO A 16 -3.93 -27.53 -19.52
C PRO A 16 -3.90 -27.78 -18.01
N LEU A 17 -4.47 -26.85 -17.24
CA LEU A 17 -4.66 -26.92 -15.78
C LEU A 17 -5.63 -28.05 -15.36
N GLU A 18 -6.15 -28.82 -16.32
CA GLU A 18 -7.01 -29.98 -16.14
C GLU A 18 -6.30 -31.07 -15.35
N GLY A 19 -6.48 -31.06 -14.03
CA GLY A 19 -5.94 -32.10 -13.13
C GLY A 19 -5.36 -31.58 -11.83
N ALA A 20 -5.12 -30.28 -11.70
CA ALA A 20 -4.64 -29.71 -10.44
C ALA A 20 -5.68 -29.91 -9.32
N ALA A 21 -5.24 -30.40 -8.16
CA ALA A 21 -6.15 -30.71 -7.04
C ALA A 21 -6.97 -29.50 -6.57
N TRP A 22 -6.39 -28.30 -6.65
CA TRP A 22 -7.04 -27.06 -6.28
C TRP A 22 -8.11 -26.59 -7.29
N LYS A 23 -8.16 -27.15 -8.51
CA LYS A 23 -9.22 -26.86 -9.49
C LYS A 23 -10.46 -27.77 -9.31
N LYS A 24 -10.69 -28.28 -8.10
CA LYS A 24 -11.84 -29.14 -7.76
C LYS A 24 -12.45 -28.69 -6.46
N TYR A 25 -13.78 -28.59 -6.41
CA TYR A 25 -14.49 -28.37 -5.16
C TYR A 25 -15.01 -29.69 -4.56
N PRO A 26 -14.98 -29.85 -3.22
CA PRO A 26 -14.35 -28.94 -2.26
C PRO A 26 -12.81 -29.00 -2.34
N TYR A 27 -12.16 -27.87 -2.04
CA TYR A 27 -10.70 -27.78 -1.91
C TYR A 27 -10.33 -27.20 -0.54
N ASN A 28 -9.35 -27.80 0.12
CA ASN A 28 -8.79 -27.29 1.36
C ASN A 28 -7.27 -27.49 1.29
N GLU A 29 -6.53 -26.41 1.49
CA GLU A 29 -5.08 -26.49 1.60
C GLU A 29 -4.70 -27.14 2.94
N PRO A 30 -3.78 -28.12 2.96
CA PRO A 30 -3.40 -28.80 4.20
C PRO A 30 -3.02 -27.82 5.32
N GLY A 31 -3.72 -27.92 6.46
CA GLY A 31 -3.49 -27.07 7.63
C GLY A 31 -4.22 -25.71 7.59
N SER A 32 -4.86 -25.37 6.48
CA SER A 32 -5.69 -24.17 6.35
C SER A 32 -7.01 -24.30 7.09
N SER A 33 -7.43 -23.20 7.72
CA SER A 33 -8.78 -23.05 8.27
C SER A 33 -9.80 -22.63 7.22
N ILE A 34 -9.36 -22.34 6.00
CA ILE A 34 -10.15 -21.88 4.87
C ILE A 34 -10.44 -23.06 3.93
N THR A 35 -11.71 -23.25 3.58
CA THR A 35 -12.20 -24.32 2.72
C THR A 35 -13.04 -23.77 1.58
N PHE A 36 -12.74 -24.19 0.37
CA PHE A 36 -13.40 -23.75 -0.85
C PHE A 36 -14.44 -24.78 -1.31
N PRO A 37 -15.62 -24.35 -1.78
CA PRO A 37 -16.02 -22.96 -2.02
C PRO A 37 -16.64 -22.29 -0.78
N GLN A 38 -16.76 -23.01 0.35
CA GLN A 38 -17.49 -22.55 1.54
C GLN A 38 -17.09 -21.14 1.98
N ASP A 39 -15.79 -20.88 2.07
CA ASP A 39 -15.21 -19.62 2.54
C ASP A 39 -14.92 -18.61 1.41
N GLU A 40 -15.36 -18.89 0.18
CA GLU A 40 -15.55 -17.86 -0.84
C GLU A 40 -16.85 -17.07 -0.60
N GLY A 41 -17.78 -17.69 0.14
CA GLY A 41 -19.04 -17.08 0.52
C GLY A 41 -18.91 -16.09 1.68
N ARG A 42 -20.05 -15.54 2.09
CA ARG A 42 -20.15 -14.56 3.17
C ARG A 42 -20.14 -15.19 4.57
N HIS A 43 -19.39 -14.60 5.50
CA HIS A 43 -19.17 -15.13 6.85
C HIS A 43 -20.01 -14.43 7.94
N ARG A 44 -21.33 -14.62 7.87
CA ARG A 44 -22.26 -14.01 8.85
C ARG A 44 -22.02 -14.52 10.28
N GLY A 45 -22.03 -13.60 11.25
CA GLY A 45 -21.88 -13.92 12.68
C GLY A 45 -20.44 -14.08 13.15
N VAL A 46 -19.49 -14.25 12.23
CA VAL A 46 -18.04 -14.28 12.53
C VAL A 46 -17.40 -12.93 12.17
N ALA A 47 -17.76 -12.38 11.02
CA ALA A 47 -17.15 -11.17 10.48
C ALA A 47 -17.96 -9.91 10.80
N ASN A 48 -17.38 -8.98 11.56
CA ASN A 48 -17.89 -7.60 11.63
C ASN A 48 -17.38 -6.76 10.45
N LEU A 49 -16.22 -7.12 9.89
CA LEU A 49 -15.69 -6.56 8.65
C LEU A 49 -15.31 -7.70 7.70
N GLU A 50 -15.71 -7.56 6.44
CA GLU A 50 -15.46 -8.52 5.37
C GLU A 50 -15.52 -7.81 4.03
N TRP A 51 -14.61 -8.16 3.13
CA TRP A 51 -14.59 -7.60 1.78
C TRP A 51 -14.13 -8.59 0.71
N TRP A 52 -14.59 -8.29 -0.50
CA TRP A 52 -14.11 -8.87 -1.76
C TRP A 52 -13.47 -7.76 -2.56
N TYR A 53 -12.16 -7.85 -2.76
CA TYR A 53 -11.32 -6.82 -3.36
C TYR A 53 -10.67 -7.40 -4.60
N VAL A 54 -10.84 -6.78 -5.76
CA VAL A 54 -10.17 -7.20 -6.99
C VAL A 54 -9.51 -6.00 -7.67
N VAL A 55 -8.24 -6.15 -7.99
CA VAL A 55 -7.48 -5.20 -8.80
C VAL A 55 -7.02 -5.85 -10.09
N LEU A 56 -7.05 -5.13 -11.19
CA LEU A 56 -6.60 -5.59 -12.50
C LEU A 56 -5.79 -4.54 -13.24
N HIS A 57 -4.70 -4.99 -13.87
CA HIS A 57 -3.91 -4.21 -14.82
C HIS A 57 -4.28 -4.64 -16.23
N ALA A 58 -5.05 -3.79 -16.91
CA ALA A 58 -5.68 -4.10 -18.20
C ALA A 58 -5.07 -3.28 -19.34
N LYS A 59 -5.19 -3.80 -20.55
CA LYS A 59 -4.88 -3.05 -21.78
C LYS A 59 -6.09 -3.05 -22.70
N GLY A 60 -6.56 -1.86 -23.05
CA GLY A 60 -7.61 -1.65 -24.04
C GLY A 60 -7.13 -2.09 -25.43
N GLN A 61 -7.96 -2.86 -26.14
CA GLN A 61 -7.60 -3.38 -27.46
C GLN A 61 -7.84 -2.38 -28.60
N ILE A 62 -8.69 -1.36 -28.39
CA ILE A 62 -9.01 -0.34 -29.39
C ILE A 62 -8.10 0.86 -29.23
N THR A 63 -8.02 1.40 -28.01
CA THR A 63 -7.21 2.60 -27.72
C THR A 63 -5.75 2.24 -27.51
N GLY A 64 -5.45 1.02 -27.05
CA GLY A 64 -4.12 0.62 -26.59
C GLY A 64 -3.76 1.17 -25.20
N HIS A 65 -4.67 1.88 -24.54
CA HIS A 65 -4.44 2.46 -23.22
C HIS A 65 -4.27 1.36 -22.17
N GLU A 66 -3.38 1.63 -21.21
CA GLU A 66 -3.18 0.82 -20.02
C GLU A 66 -4.00 1.36 -18.86
N TYR A 67 -4.73 0.47 -18.18
CA TYR A 67 -5.60 0.80 -17.06
C TYR A 67 -5.21 0.02 -15.81
N SER A 68 -5.33 0.66 -14.65
CA SER A 68 -5.42 -0.03 -13.35
C SER A 68 -6.80 0.18 -12.79
N ILE A 69 -7.49 -0.91 -12.44
CA ILE A 69 -8.90 -0.90 -12.09
C ILE A 69 -9.08 -1.64 -10.77
N LEU A 70 -9.77 -1.00 -9.82
CA LEU A 70 -10.12 -1.59 -8.52
C LEU A 70 -11.63 -1.72 -8.40
N VAL A 71 -12.10 -2.87 -7.94
CA VAL A 71 -13.48 -3.05 -7.47
C VAL A 71 -13.47 -3.70 -6.09
N THR A 72 -14.20 -3.12 -5.15
CA THR A 72 -14.30 -3.67 -3.79
C THR A 72 -15.74 -3.66 -3.29
N HIS A 73 -16.18 -4.78 -2.72
CA HIS A 73 -17.48 -4.92 -2.05
C HIS A 73 -17.26 -5.17 -0.56
N PHE A 74 -17.86 -4.36 0.31
CA PHE A 74 -17.76 -4.54 1.76
C PHE A 74 -19.07 -5.01 2.38
N ASN A 75 -18.99 -5.87 3.39
CA ASN A 75 -20.15 -6.35 4.15
C ASN A 75 -20.92 -5.21 4.88
N ASN A 76 -20.28 -4.06 5.07
CA ASN A 76 -20.82 -2.82 5.64
C ASN A 76 -21.51 -1.91 4.59
N THR A 77 -21.76 -2.44 3.38
CA THR A 77 -22.49 -1.82 2.26
C THR A 77 -21.74 -0.82 1.39
N PHE A 78 -20.47 -0.51 1.68
CA PHE A 78 -19.65 0.28 0.75
C PHE A 78 -19.29 -0.52 -0.51
N ARG A 79 -19.18 0.20 -1.64
CA ARG A 79 -18.59 -0.28 -2.89
C ARG A 79 -17.60 0.75 -3.41
N PHE A 80 -16.40 0.30 -3.73
CA PHE A 80 -15.40 1.12 -4.43
C PHE A 80 -15.27 0.61 -5.86
N PHE A 81 -15.23 1.52 -6.81
CA PHE A 81 -14.87 1.24 -8.20
C PHE A 81 -13.97 2.37 -8.68
N THR A 82 -12.72 2.07 -8.99
CA THR A 82 -11.79 3.05 -9.57
C THR A 82 -11.34 2.61 -10.95
N ILE A 83 -11.13 3.58 -11.83
CA ILE A 83 -10.40 3.40 -13.08
C ILE A 83 -9.28 4.45 -13.09
N THR A 84 -8.05 3.97 -13.14
CA THR A 84 -6.85 4.75 -13.39
C THR A 84 -6.40 4.51 -14.82
N ASP A 85 -6.43 5.52 -15.67
CA ASP A 85 -5.78 5.48 -16.99
C ASP A 85 -4.30 5.83 -16.81
N LEU A 86 -3.43 4.82 -16.99
CA LEU A 86 -1.98 4.97 -16.82
C LEU A 86 -1.33 5.68 -18.02
N THR A 87 -2.02 5.70 -19.16
CA THR A 87 -1.54 6.33 -20.40
C THR A 87 -1.71 7.83 -20.32
N ASP A 88 -2.92 8.27 -19.95
CA ASP A 88 -3.26 9.68 -19.81
C ASP A 88 -3.02 10.24 -18.41
N LYS A 89 -2.67 9.37 -17.45
CA LYS A 89 -2.43 9.70 -16.04
C LYS A 89 -3.64 10.36 -15.37
N THR A 90 -4.82 9.79 -15.62
CA THR A 90 -6.06 10.20 -14.97
C THR A 90 -6.53 9.14 -13.99
N HIS A 91 -7.18 9.57 -12.91
CA HIS A 91 -7.75 8.68 -11.92
C HIS A 91 -9.16 9.11 -11.59
N GLU A 92 -10.09 8.16 -11.68
CA GLU A 92 -11.48 8.35 -11.29
C GLU A 92 -11.86 7.35 -10.20
N SER A 93 -12.43 7.86 -9.11
CA SER A 93 -12.83 7.09 -7.95
C SER A 93 -14.34 7.20 -7.74
N GLY A 94 -15.00 6.06 -7.76
CA GLY A 94 -16.43 5.90 -7.54
C GLY A 94 -16.74 5.17 -6.24
N THR A 95 -16.98 5.93 -5.18
CA THR A 95 -17.41 5.40 -3.87
C THR A 95 -18.92 5.53 -3.73
N THR A 96 -19.60 4.41 -3.48
CA THR A 96 -21.04 4.40 -3.24
C THR A 96 -21.43 3.44 -2.12
N ARG A 97 -22.72 3.45 -1.78
CA ARG A 97 -23.34 2.48 -0.89
C ARG A 97 -24.51 1.80 -1.59
N GLY A 98 -24.79 0.58 -1.17
CA GLY A 98 -25.88 -0.19 -1.78
C GLY A 98 -26.29 -1.40 -0.96
N LYS A 99 -27.46 -1.95 -1.28
CA LYS A 99 -27.94 -3.16 -0.63
C LYS A 99 -27.09 -4.36 -1.08
N LEU A 100 -26.35 -4.96 -0.16
CA LEU A 100 -25.54 -6.14 -0.41
C LEU A 100 -26.29 -7.44 -0.07
N LYS A 101 -26.39 -8.34 -1.05
CA LYS A 101 -26.75 -9.75 -0.86
C LYS A 101 -25.55 -10.61 -1.24
N ALA A 102 -25.20 -11.59 -0.42
CA ALA A 102 -24.15 -12.53 -0.75
C ALA A 102 -24.50 -13.93 -0.26
N HIS A 103 -24.15 -14.96 -1.04
CA HIS A 103 -24.34 -16.36 -0.67
C HIS A 103 -23.33 -16.77 0.43
N ALA A 104 -23.71 -17.70 1.29
CA ALA A 104 -22.92 -18.07 2.49
C ALA A 104 -21.94 -19.25 2.27
N LYS A 105 -21.91 -19.86 1.08
CA LYS A 105 -21.12 -21.08 0.82
C LYS A 105 -20.32 -21.08 -0.49
N TYR A 106 -20.38 -19.99 -1.24
CA TYR A 106 -19.65 -19.78 -2.48
C TYR A 106 -19.72 -18.30 -2.86
N MET A 107 -18.81 -17.85 -3.71
CA MET A 107 -18.76 -16.48 -4.22
C MET A 107 -20.04 -16.16 -5.01
N ASP A 108 -20.92 -15.32 -4.47
CA ASP A 108 -22.08 -14.79 -5.19
C ASP A 108 -22.52 -13.50 -4.53
N VAL A 109 -21.71 -12.46 -4.73
CA VAL A 109 -21.92 -11.11 -4.23
C VAL A 109 -22.78 -10.36 -5.23
N ASN A 110 -23.87 -9.76 -4.74
CA ASN A 110 -24.79 -8.93 -5.50
C ASN A 110 -25.01 -7.63 -4.73
N GLN A 111 -24.70 -6.49 -5.35
CA GLN A 111 -24.85 -5.19 -4.73
C GLN A 111 -25.73 -4.29 -5.60
N PHE A 112 -26.79 -3.77 -5.00
CA PHE A 112 -27.73 -2.86 -5.67
C PHE A 112 -27.41 -1.44 -5.21
N THR A 113 -26.83 -0.65 -6.11
CA THR A 113 -26.44 0.74 -5.88
C THR A 113 -27.34 1.67 -6.69
N ASP A 114 -27.21 2.98 -6.50
CA ASP A 114 -27.91 3.97 -7.33
C ASP A 114 -27.47 3.95 -8.81
N TYR A 115 -26.35 3.28 -9.10
CA TYR A 115 -25.78 3.13 -10.44
C TYR A 115 -26.19 1.84 -11.16
N GLY A 116 -26.83 0.91 -10.45
CA GLY A 116 -27.27 -0.36 -11.03
C GLY A 116 -27.01 -1.56 -10.13
N HIS A 117 -27.08 -2.74 -10.76
CA HIS A 117 -26.84 -4.03 -10.13
C HIS A 117 -25.42 -4.48 -10.45
N ASP A 118 -24.57 -4.45 -9.43
CA ASP A 118 -23.22 -4.99 -9.49
C ASP A 118 -23.24 -6.45 -8.99
N TYR A 119 -22.42 -7.30 -9.60
CA TYR A 119 -22.20 -8.65 -9.10
C TYR A 119 -20.74 -9.07 -9.20
N PHE A 120 -20.31 -9.94 -8.28
CA PHE A 120 -19.06 -10.69 -8.37
C PHE A 120 -19.34 -12.12 -7.90
N ARG A 121 -19.33 -13.10 -8.81
CA ARG A 121 -19.81 -14.45 -8.54
C ARG A 121 -19.01 -15.53 -9.24
N VAL A 122 -18.99 -16.72 -8.66
CA VAL A 122 -18.42 -17.92 -9.27
C VAL A 122 -19.24 -18.34 -10.50
N LYS A 123 -18.56 -18.77 -11.56
CA LYS A 123 -19.20 -19.28 -12.78
C LYS A 123 -19.79 -20.66 -12.53
N LYS A 124 -20.76 -21.03 -13.38
CA LYS A 124 -21.41 -22.34 -13.36
C LYS A 124 -21.33 -22.98 -14.75
N ASP A 125 -21.20 -24.30 -14.79
CA ASP A 125 -21.32 -25.07 -16.02
C ASP A 125 -22.77 -25.18 -16.49
N ASP A 126 -22.99 -25.82 -17.64
CA ASP A 126 -24.33 -26.01 -18.24
C ASP A 126 -25.29 -26.82 -17.35
N ARG A 127 -24.77 -27.53 -16.34
CA ARG A 127 -25.55 -28.31 -15.36
C ARG A 127 -25.78 -27.54 -14.06
N GLY A 128 -25.29 -26.31 -13.96
CA GLY A 128 -25.38 -25.46 -12.78
C GLY A 128 -24.35 -25.77 -11.70
N ALA A 129 -23.37 -26.63 -11.96
CA ALA A 129 -22.28 -26.91 -11.03
C ALA A 129 -21.27 -25.76 -11.02
N LEU A 130 -20.73 -25.42 -9.85
CA LEU A 130 -19.73 -24.35 -9.72
C LEU A 130 -18.45 -24.73 -10.45
N ILE A 131 -17.87 -23.80 -11.21
CA ILE A 131 -16.57 -23.98 -11.85
C ILE A 131 -15.48 -23.45 -10.90
N PRO A 132 -14.56 -24.31 -10.40
CA PRO A 132 -13.62 -23.90 -9.37
C PRO A 132 -12.68 -22.76 -9.77
N PHE A 133 -12.71 -21.69 -8.99
CA PHE A 133 -11.88 -20.50 -9.16
C PHE A 133 -12.01 -19.85 -10.54
N GLU A 134 -13.23 -19.86 -11.08
CA GLU A 134 -13.62 -19.09 -12.25
C GLU A 134 -14.81 -18.20 -11.89
N TYR A 135 -14.72 -16.92 -12.24
CA TYR A 135 -15.65 -15.90 -11.76
C TYR A 135 -16.09 -14.98 -12.89
N GLU A 136 -17.18 -14.27 -12.67
CA GLU A 136 -17.62 -13.15 -13.48
C GLU A 136 -17.95 -11.95 -12.58
N ILE A 137 -17.63 -10.75 -13.07
CA ILE A 137 -17.95 -9.48 -12.41
C ILE A 137 -18.67 -8.56 -13.39
N GLU A 138 -19.58 -7.75 -12.85
CA GLU A 138 -20.16 -6.60 -13.54
C GLU A 138 -20.31 -5.46 -12.53
N THR A 139 -19.83 -4.26 -12.85
CA THR A 139 -19.96 -3.07 -11.98
C THR A 139 -20.12 -1.78 -12.77
N HIS A 140 -20.83 -0.82 -12.17
CA HIS A 140 -21.25 0.43 -12.81
C HIS A 140 -21.00 1.62 -11.87
N HIS A 141 -20.50 2.75 -12.39
CA HIS A 141 -20.49 4.02 -11.65
C HIS A 141 -20.37 5.20 -12.61
N ASP A 142 -21.39 6.05 -12.69
CA ASP A 142 -21.41 7.19 -13.62
C ASP A 142 -21.00 6.77 -15.05
N SER A 143 -19.84 7.25 -15.56
CA SER A 143 -19.28 6.92 -16.87
C SER A 143 -18.37 5.69 -16.90
N MET A 144 -18.16 5.04 -15.75
CA MET A 144 -17.35 3.84 -15.60
C MET A 144 -18.21 2.58 -15.66
N TYR A 145 -17.78 1.60 -16.45
CA TYR A 145 -18.38 0.27 -16.52
C TYR A 145 -17.31 -0.79 -16.68
N LEU A 146 -17.43 -1.89 -15.96
CA LEU A 146 -16.59 -3.07 -16.12
C LEU A 146 -17.46 -4.32 -16.17
N LYS A 147 -17.23 -5.17 -17.17
CA LYS A 147 -17.71 -6.54 -17.19
C LYS A 147 -16.56 -7.46 -17.54
N ALA A 148 -16.29 -8.47 -16.71
CA ALA A 148 -15.14 -9.35 -16.91
C ALA A 148 -15.41 -10.78 -16.48
N ASP A 149 -14.79 -11.72 -17.18
CA ASP A 149 -14.61 -13.10 -16.76
C ASP A 149 -13.19 -13.26 -16.19
N PHE A 150 -13.06 -14.08 -15.14
CA PHE A 150 -11.79 -14.41 -14.50
C PHE A 150 -11.56 -15.91 -14.45
N VAL A 151 -10.32 -16.32 -14.73
CA VAL A 151 -9.85 -17.68 -14.52
C VAL A 151 -8.59 -17.65 -13.67
N ALA A 152 -8.64 -18.23 -12.45
CA ALA A 152 -7.46 -18.34 -11.62
C ALA A 152 -6.44 -19.26 -12.30
N LEU A 153 -5.20 -18.80 -12.42
CA LEU A 153 -4.09 -19.55 -13.01
C LEU A 153 -3.24 -20.27 -11.96
N ARG A 154 -3.47 -19.94 -10.68
CA ARG A 154 -2.70 -20.40 -9.53
C ARG A 154 -3.61 -20.79 -8.37
N PRO A 155 -3.17 -21.69 -7.48
CA PRO A 155 -3.92 -21.99 -6.27
C PRO A 155 -4.10 -20.74 -5.41
N PRO A 156 -5.14 -20.71 -4.56
CA PRO A 156 -5.29 -19.63 -3.58
C PRO A 156 -4.08 -19.62 -2.63
N MET A 157 -3.56 -18.42 -2.38
CA MET A 157 -2.49 -18.17 -1.42
C MET A 157 -3.12 -17.87 -0.06
N MET A 158 -2.96 -18.75 0.92
CA MET A 158 -3.33 -18.45 2.30
C MET A 158 -2.40 -17.37 2.85
N VAL A 159 -2.94 -16.23 3.26
CA VAL A 159 -2.11 -15.12 3.74
C VAL A 159 -1.63 -15.40 5.16
N MET A 160 -0.31 -15.34 5.35
CA MET A 160 0.40 -15.80 6.55
C MET A 160 0.06 -17.25 6.90
N LYS A 161 0.70 -17.78 7.95
CA LYS A 161 0.40 -19.07 8.61
C LYS A 161 -0.44 -20.05 7.79
N ASN A 162 -1.75 -19.96 7.94
CA ASN A 162 -2.75 -20.83 7.34
C ASN A 162 -4.03 -20.05 6.97
N GLY A 163 -3.85 -18.77 6.64
CA GLY A 163 -4.95 -17.86 6.31
C GLY A 163 -5.69 -17.32 7.53
N HIS A 164 -5.15 -17.44 8.75
CA HIS A 164 -5.72 -16.86 9.98
C HIS A 164 -4.63 -16.24 10.86
N PHE A 165 -4.76 -14.95 11.15
CA PHE A 165 -3.77 -14.20 11.94
C PHE A 165 -4.39 -12.95 12.60
N LYS A 166 -3.62 -12.28 13.46
CA LYS A 166 -4.03 -11.03 14.10
C LYS A 166 -3.63 -9.83 13.26
N ILE A 167 -4.48 -8.82 13.21
CA ILE A 167 -4.10 -7.48 12.76
C ILE A 167 -3.83 -6.66 14.02
N GLY A 168 -2.56 -6.57 14.42
CA GLY A 168 -2.08 -5.87 15.60
C GLY A 168 -2.97 -6.11 16.83
N LYS A 169 -3.55 -5.03 17.33
CA LYS A 169 -4.58 -5.02 18.39
C LYS A 169 -5.99 -4.77 17.85
N SER A 170 -6.17 -4.76 16.53
CA SER A 170 -7.42 -4.48 15.83
C SER A 170 -8.34 -5.70 15.70
N GLY A 171 -7.81 -6.92 15.86
CA GLY A 171 -8.61 -8.14 15.94
C GLY A 171 -7.95 -9.33 15.24
N GLN A 172 -8.78 -10.31 14.88
CA GLN A 172 -8.37 -11.53 14.16
C GLN A 172 -8.99 -11.50 12.76
N THR A 173 -8.25 -11.98 11.77
CA THR A 173 -8.69 -12.03 10.38
C THR A 173 -8.42 -13.39 9.77
N PHE A 174 -9.33 -13.82 8.90
CA PHE A 174 -9.12 -14.85 7.90
C PHE A 174 -8.84 -14.18 6.56
N TYR A 175 -7.93 -14.71 5.77
CA TYR A 175 -7.47 -14.06 4.54
C TYR A 175 -6.82 -15.05 3.58
N TYR A 176 -7.32 -15.08 2.34
CA TYR A 176 -6.61 -15.65 1.19
C TYR A 176 -6.60 -14.66 0.00
N SER A 177 -5.64 -14.88 -0.90
CA SER A 177 -5.53 -14.17 -2.17
C SER A 177 -5.59 -15.13 -3.36
N LEU A 178 -6.23 -14.73 -4.45
CA LEU A 178 -6.01 -15.29 -5.78
C LEU A 178 -5.04 -14.38 -6.52
N THR A 179 -3.76 -14.74 -6.47
CA THR A 179 -2.68 -13.82 -6.87
C THR A 179 -2.57 -13.62 -8.36
N ARG A 180 -3.09 -14.53 -9.19
CA ARG A 180 -3.14 -14.41 -10.66
C ARG A 180 -4.42 -14.96 -11.25
N LEU A 181 -5.28 -14.07 -11.68
CA LEU A 181 -6.47 -14.34 -12.47
C LEU A 181 -6.24 -13.79 -13.88
N GLN A 182 -6.38 -14.62 -14.90
CA GLN A 182 -6.53 -14.11 -16.27
C GLN A 182 -7.91 -13.45 -16.37
N ALA A 183 -7.96 -12.20 -16.82
CA ALA A 183 -9.20 -11.46 -17.00
C ALA A 183 -9.39 -11.04 -18.45
N ARG A 184 -10.62 -11.17 -18.94
CA ARG A 184 -11.05 -10.71 -20.27
C ARG A 184 -12.44 -10.13 -20.16
N GLY A 185 -12.74 -9.10 -20.91
CA GLY A 185 -14.03 -8.44 -20.77
C GLY A 185 -14.14 -7.17 -21.58
N VAL A 186 -15.06 -6.30 -21.14
CA VAL A 186 -15.33 -4.98 -21.70
C VAL A 186 -15.23 -3.93 -20.60
N LEU A 187 -14.57 -2.83 -20.93
CA LEU A 187 -14.42 -1.64 -20.11
C LEU A 187 -15.09 -0.47 -20.82
N THR A 188 -15.83 0.36 -20.09
CA THR A 188 -16.20 1.70 -20.55
C THR A 188 -15.58 2.75 -19.64
N TYR A 189 -14.87 3.70 -20.24
CA TYR A 189 -14.32 4.87 -19.56
C TYR A 189 -14.45 6.10 -20.45
N HIS A 190 -15.03 7.18 -19.92
CA HIS A 190 -15.22 8.46 -20.63
C HIS A 190 -15.89 8.32 -22.01
N GLY A 191 -16.86 7.41 -22.12
CA GLY A 191 -17.64 7.16 -23.34
C GLY A 191 -16.97 6.25 -24.37
N ILE A 192 -15.74 5.77 -24.12
CA ILE A 192 -15.10 4.74 -24.93
C ILE A 192 -15.40 3.39 -24.30
N THR A 193 -16.05 2.50 -25.06
CA THR A 193 -16.26 1.10 -24.68
C THR A 193 -15.35 0.22 -25.52
N GLU A 194 -14.50 -0.57 -24.87
CA GLU A 194 -13.57 -1.45 -25.58
C GLU A 194 -13.32 -2.78 -24.86
N PRO A 195 -12.99 -3.85 -25.62
CA PRO A 195 -12.52 -5.09 -25.03
C PRO A 195 -11.12 -4.91 -24.45
N PHE A 196 -10.81 -5.68 -23.41
CA PHE A 196 -9.50 -5.68 -22.77
C PHE A 196 -9.02 -7.10 -22.45
N GLU A 197 -7.71 -7.22 -22.27
CA GLU A 197 -7.08 -8.35 -21.56
C GLU A 197 -6.34 -7.83 -20.34
N ALA A 198 -6.37 -8.57 -19.24
CA ALA A 198 -5.72 -8.18 -17.99
C ALA A 198 -5.18 -9.38 -17.21
N THR A 199 -4.29 -9.08 -16.26
CA THR A 199 -4.06 -9.95 -15.10
C THR A 199 -4.62 -9.26 -13.87
N ALA A 200 -5.32 -10.03 -13.04
CA ALA A 200 -5.95 -9.54 -11.81
C ALA A 200 -5.42 -10.25 -10.56
N TRP A 201 -5.56 -9.56 -9.44
CA TRP A 201 -5.35 -10.04 -8.09
C TRP A 201 -6.65 -9.88 -7.31
N MET A 202 -7.09 -10.91 -6.59
CA MET A 202 -8.29 -10.84 -5.75
C MET A 202 -7.95 -11.21 -4.31
N ASP A 203 -8.41 -10.39 -3.38
CA ASP A 203 -8.37 -10.65 -1.94
C ASP A 203 -9.76 -10.84 -1.39
N HIS A 204 -9.90 -11.82 -0.50
CA HIS A 204 -11.07 -11.98 0.33
C HIS A 204 -10.61 -12.13 1.77
N GLN A 205 -11.03 -11.16 2.58
CA GLN A 205 -10.64 -11.05 3.97
C GLN A 205 -11.87 -10.81 4.84
N TRP A 206 -11.93 -11.49 5.99
CA TRP A 206 -13.05 -11.41 6.92
C TRP A 206 -12.64 -11.74 8.35
N GLY A 207 -13.38 -11.26 9.33
CA GLY A 207 -13.17 -11.68 10.72
C GLY A 207 -13.66 -10.66 11.73
N PRO A 208 -13.50 -10.96 13.04
CA PRO A 208 -13.80 -10.04 14.13
C PRO A 208 -12.65 -9.04 14.33
N PHE A 209 -12.50 -8.11 13.38
CA PHE A 209 -11.51 -7.03 13.45
C PHE A 209 -12.09 -5.71 12.96
N PHE A 210 -11.42 -4.61 13.30
CA PHE A 210 -11.84 -3.28 12.87
C PHE A 210 -10.64 -2.47 12.38
N VAL A 211 -10.68 -2.10 11.10
CA VAL A 211 -9.80 -1.11 10.49
C VAL A 211 -10.65 -0.01 9.87
N SER A 212 -10.14 1.21 9.84
CA SER A 212 -10.86 2.37 9.32
C SER A 212 -9.86 3.39 8.77
N PRO A 213 -10.08 3.90 7.55
CA PRO A 213 -9.27 5.00 7.03
C PRO A 213 -9.63 6.35 7.68
N ILE A 214 -10.76 6.43 8.40
CA ILE A 214 -11.13 7.62 9.16
C ILE A 214 -10.29 7.67 10.45
N GLU A 215 -9.46 8.69 10.57
CA GLU A 215 -8.65 8.93 11.77
C GLU A 215 -9.46 9.61 12.87
N VAL A 216 -9.65 8.89 13.99
CA VAL A 216 -10.17 9.46 15.24
C VAL A 216 -9.05 9.43 16.27
N GLY A 217 -8.21 10.46 16.26
CA GLY A 217 -7.02 10.52 17.12
C GLY A 217 -6.10 9.32 16.87
N LYS A 218 -5.82 8.54 17.92
CA LYS A 218 -4.99 7.31 17.87
C LYS A 218 -5.81 6.05 18.18
N LEU A 219 -7.10 6.04 17.86
CA LEU A 219 -7.98 4.92 18.19
C LEU A 219 -7.69 3.67 17.36
N PHE A 220 -7.33 3.85 16.09
CA PHE A 220 -7.17 2.77 15.13
C PHE A 220 -5.70 2.59 14.74
N GLU A 221 -5.35 1.35 14.44
CA GLU A 221 -4.10 1.05 13.74
C GLU A 221 -4.26 1.41 12.27
N SER A 222 -3.16 1.69 11.59
CA SER A 222 -3.13 2.04 10.17
C SER A 222 -2.19 1.09 9.44
N TYR A 223 -2.26 1.00 8.12
CA TYR A 223 -1.40 0.12 7.37
C TYR A 223 -1.03 0.67 6.01
N GLU A 224 -0.02 0.01 5.43
CA GLU A 224 0.27 0.02 4.01
C GLU A 224 0.25 -1.44 3.52
N TRP A 225 -0.47 -1.70 2.44
CA TRP A 225 -0.60 -3.01 1.82
C TRP A 225 -0.17 -2.93 0.36
N PHE A 226 0.46 -3.99 -0.15
CA PHE A 226 0.89 -4.09 -1.54
C PHE A 226 0.66 -5.51 -2.06
N SER A 227 0.06 -5.63 -3.25
CA SER A 227 0.13 -6.83 -4.09
C SER A 227 1.16 -6.63 -5.19
N ILE A 228 1.95 -7.64 -5.51
CA ILE A 228 3.05 -7.56 -6.48
C ILE A 228 3.05 -8.82 -7.34
N GLN A 229 3.02 -8.64 -8.66
CA GLN A 229 3.07 -9.72 -9.66
C GLN A 229 4.30 -9.52 -10.54
N LEU A 230 5.30 -10.40 -10.40
CA LEU A 230 6.56 -10.34 -11.17
C LEU A 230 6.49 -11.15 -12.47
N ASP A 231 7.29 -10.78 -13.46
CA ASP A 231 7.37 -11.44 -14.76
C ASP A 231 8.02 -12.84 -14.71
N ASP A 232 8.80 -13.13 -13.67
CA ASP A 232 9.34 -14.47 -13.40
C ASP A 232 8.28 -15.48 -12.90
N GLY A 233 7.04 -15.01 -12.71
CA GLY A 233 5.94 -15.81 -12.22
C GLY A 233 5.88 -15.93 -10.70
N SER A 234 6.64 -15.14 -9.94
CA SER A 234 6.46 -15.01 -8.48
C SER A 234 5.42 -13.94 -8.16
N ASP A 235 4.64 -14.17 -7.12
CA ASP A 235 3.66 -13.21 -6.60
C ASP A 235 3.95 -12.91 -5.14
N LEU A 236 3.86 -11.65 -4.74
CA LEU A 236 4.11 -11.24 -3.36
C LEU A 236 2.97 -10.40 -2.82
N MET A 237 2.78 -10.50 -1.51
CA MET A 237 1.98 -9.56 -0.74
C MET A 237 2.84 -8.98 0.37
N LEU A 238 2.79 -7.68 0.57
CA LEU A 238 3.42 -7.00 1.71
C LEU A 238 2.35 -6.27 2.48
N ILE A 239 2.31 -6.48 3.79
CA ILE A 239 1.51 -5.66 4.70
C ILE A 239 2.39 -5.13 5.84
N ASN A 240 2.29 -3.82 6.09
CA ASN A 240 2.91 -3.13 7.22
C ASN A 240 1.79 -2.53 8.07
N ILE A 241 1.62 -2.99 9.30
CA ILE A 241 0.60 -2.44 10.21
C ILE A 241 1.31 -1.60 11.27
N TYR A 242 0.95 -0.33 11.31
CA TYR A 242 1.40 0.62 12.29
C TYR A 242 0.52 0.55 13.52
N ASP A 243 1.14 0.40 14.68
CA ASP A 243 0.42 0.50 15.93
C ASP A 243 -0.13 1.93 16.13
N ARG A 244 -0.97 2.11 17.16
CA ARG A 244 -1.60 3.40 17.49
C ARG A 244 -0.60 4.50 17.85
N HIS A 245 0.69 4.18 17.98
CA HIS A 245 1.79 5.10 18.23
C HIS A 245 2.72 5.24 17.01
N PHE A 246 2.31 4.76 15.83
CA PHE A 246 3.05 4.79 14.58
C PHE A 246 4.40 4.06 14.64
N ARG A 247 4.47 3.01 15.46
CA ARG A 247 5.57 2.05 15.44
C ARG A 247 5.20 0.91 14.50
N LEU A 248 6.21 0.24 13.95
CA LEU A 248 6.09 -0.91 13.07
C LEU A 248 6.78 -2.13 13.70
N PRO A 249 6.16 -2.79 14.70
CA PRO A 249 6.77 -3.96 15.34
C PRO A 249 7.08 -5.07 14.32
N LYS A 250 8.26 -5.69 14.43
CA LYS A 250 8.65 -6.83 13.59
C LYS A 250 8.07 -8.15 14.11
N THR A 251 6.75 -8.28 14.04
CA THR A 251 6.04 -9.54 14.36
C THR A 251 4.96 -9.81 13.33
N LEU A 252 4.51 -11.06 13.23
CA LEU A 252 3.45 -11.44 12.28
C LEU A 252 2.15 -10.67 12.50
N ASP A 253 1.84 -10.31 13.75
CA ASP A 253 0.64 -9.53 14.07
C ASP A 253 0.69 -8.13 13.41
N TYR A 254 1.88 -7.58 13.13
CA TYR A 254 2.05 -6.26 12.52
C TYR A 254 2.52 -6.33 11.05
N GLY A 255 2.43 -7.52 10.45
CA GLY A 255 2.58 -7.73 9.03
C GLY A 255 3.90 -8.38 8.58
N ALA A 256 3.88 -8.88 7.36
CA ALA A 256 4.92 -9.72 6.76
C ALA A 256 5.04 -9.43 5.26
N VAL A 257 6.08 -10.00 4.63
CA VAL A 257 6.07 -10.26 3.19
C VAL A 257 5.69 -11.72 3.02
N GLU A 258 4.72 -12.01 2.15
CA GLU A 258 4.39 -13.34 1.65
C GLU A 258 4.87 -13.46 0.20
N ILE A 259 5.29 -14.65 -0.21
CA ILE A 259 5.60 -15.00 -1.59
C ILE A 259 4.94 -16.33 -1.96
N LEU A 260 4.23 -16.32 -3.10
CA LEU A 260 3.88 -17.52 -3.85
C LEU A 260 4.89 -17.66 -4.99
N ASP A 261 5.91 -18.50 -4.79
CA ASP A 261 6.99 -18.65 -5.77
C ASP A 261 6.52 -19.37 -7.04
N GLN A 262 7.32 -19.38 -8.11
CA GLN A 262 7.03 -20.04 -9.39
C GLN A 262 6.56 -21.52 -9.32
N ASN A 263 6.79 -22.22 -8.20
CA ASN A 263 6.34 -23.60 -7.97
C ASN A 263 5.04 -23.68 -7.14
N ASN A 264 4.38 -22.55 -6.91
CA ASN A 264 3.25 -22.38 -6.00
C ASN A 264 3.58 -22.71 -4.54
N MET A 265 4.85 -22.56 -4.13
CA MET A 265 5.19 -22.66 -2.71
C MET A 265 4.93 -21.33 -2.03
N ASN A 266 4.05 -21.37 -1.01
CA ASN A 266 3.71 -20.23 -0.19
C ASN A 266 4.67 -20.09 1.01
N LYS A 267 5.21 -18.89 1.25
CA LYS A 267 6.16 -18.59 2.34
C LYS A 267 5.98 -17.16 2.80
N HIS A 268 6.20 -16.90 4.09
CA HIS A 268 6.30 -15.55 4.64
C HIS A 268 7.52 -15.33 5.51
N THR A 269 7.86 -14.05 5.67
CA THR A 269 8.82 -13.59 6.66
C THR A 269 8.47 -12.21 7.21
N VAL A 270 8.83 -11.98 8.47
CA VAL A 270 8.83 -10.62 9.06
C VAL A 270 10.15 -9.90 8.81
N ASP A 271 11.20 -10.64 8.46
CA ASP A 271 12.56 -10.14 8.25
C ASP A 271 12.70 -9.54 6.85
N ARG A 272 12.32 -8.27 6.75
CA ARG A 272 12.37 -7.45 5.54
C ARG A 272 13.04 -6.11 5.80
N ILE A 273 13.65 -5.56 4.77
CA ILE A 273 14.07 -4.15 4.72
C ILE A 273 13.12 -3.44 3.76
N PHE A 274 12.21 -2.65 4.33
CA PHE A 274 11.26 -1.86 3.56
C PHE A 274 11.51 -0.37 3.80
N LYS A 275 11.90 0.35 2.75
CA LYS A 275 12.22 1.79 2.84
C LYS A 275 11.28 2.58 1.95
N ARG A 276 10.74 3.66 2.50
CA ARG A 276 9.98 4.69 1.76
C ARG A 276 10.97 5.73 1.26
N LYS A 277 10.84 6.13 0.01
CA LYS A 277 11.81 7.01 -0.68
C LYS A 277 11.34 8.45 -0.77
N LYS A 278 10.02 8.68 -0.82
CA LYS A 278 9.41 9.99 -0.95
C LYS A 278 8.10 10.08 -0.19
N TYR A 279 7.59 11.29 -0.07
CA TYR A 279 6.27 11.57 0.46
C TYR A 279 5.54 12.59 -0.41
N TRP A 280 4.22 12.46 -0.48
CA TRP A 280 3.37 13.34 -1.26
C TRP A 280 2.18 13.76 -0.41
N GLN A 281 1.94 15.07 -0.33
CA GLN A 281 0.75 15.61 0.28
C GLN A 281 -0.31 15.79 -0.81
N ASP A 282 -1.42 15.08 -0.67
CA ASP A 282 -2.58 15.28 -1.55
C ASP A 282 -3.13 16.70 -1.37
N PRO A 283 -3.20 17.52 -2.42
CA PRO A 283 -3.69 18.89 -2.32
C PRO A 283 -5.19 18.99 -1.98
N VAL A 284 -5.96 17.91 -2.15
CA VAL A 284 -7.41 17.91 -1.90
C VAL A 284 -7.73 17.56 -0.45
N SER A 285 -7.27 16.42 0.05
CA SER A 285 -7.51 15.94 1.42
C SER A 285 -6.51 16.49 2.45
N GLY A 286 -5.34 16.95 1.99
CA GLY A 286 -4.22 17.37 2.82
C GLY A 286 -3.46 16.22 3.49
N HIS A 287 -3.83 14.96 3.22
CA HIS A 287 -3.13 13.80 3.78
C HIS A 287 -1.76 13.65 3.14
N THR A 288 -0.78 13.20 3.90
CA THR A 288 0.56 12.90 3.37
C THR A 288 0.77 11.39 3.32
N MET A 289 1.05 10.88 2.12
CA MET A 289 1.24 9.46 1.85
C MET A 289 2.70 9.18 1.51
N SER A 290 3.16 7.96 1.75
CA SER A 290 4.46 7.53 1.23
C SER A 290 4.37 7.32 -0.27
N MET A 291 5.47 7.61 -0.97
CA MET A 291 5.59 7.39 -2.41
C MET A 291 6.97 6.81 -2.72
N GLY A 292 7.01 5.79 -3.56
CA GLY A 292 8.25 5.14 -3.96
C GLY A 292 8.87 4.33 -2.81
N TRP A 293 9.25 3.10 -3.09
CA TRP A 293 9.67 2.15 -2.06
C TRP A 293 10.79 1.24 -2.55
N THR A 294 11.58 0.74 -1.61
CA THR A 294 12.43 -0.43 -1.84
C THR A 294 12.03 -1.55 -0.89
N LEU A 295 11.94 -2.76 -1.40
CA LEU A 295 11.73 -3.98 -0.63
C LEU A 295 12.92 -4.92 -0.82
N GLU A 296 13.58 -5.30 0.28
CA GLU A 296 14.61 -6.33 0.26
C GLU A 296 14.23 -7.46 1.25
N VAL A 297 14.36 -8.71 0.79
CA VAL A 297 14.26 -9.92 1.62
C VAL A 297 15.51 -10.76 1.37
N ILE A 298 16.47 -10.67 2.29
CA ILE A 298 17.82 -11.21 2.11
C ILE A 298 17.79 -12.73 1.89
N ASP A 299 17.01 -13.45 2.71
CA ASP A 299 16.91 -14.91 2.64
C ASP A 299 16.28 -15.43 1.35
N TRP A 300 15.62 -14.55 0.58
CA TRP A 300 15.01 -14.88 -0.71
C TRP A 300 15.84 -14.36 -1.90
N ASP A 301 16.98 -13.70 -1.64
CA ASP A 301 17.77 -12.97 -2.65
C ASP A 301 16.85 -12.06 -3.51
N LEU A 302 16.00 -11.30 -2.83
CA LEU A 302 15.00 -10.43 -3.43
C LEU A 302 15.31 -8.96 -3.12
N SER A 303 15.35 -8.13 -4.17
CA SER A 303 15.48 -6.68 -4.06
C SER A 303 14.63 -6.01 -5.13
N LEU A 304 13.61 -5.25 -4.71
CA LEU A 304 12.66 -4.58 -5.59
C LEU A 304 12.67 -3.08 -5.36
N ASN A 305 12.62 -2.32 -6.44
CA ASN A 305 12.23 -0.91 -6.46
C ASN A 305 10.79 -0.83 -6.96
N MET A 306 9.97 -0.07 -6.24
CA MET A 306 8.56 0.10 -6.53
C MET A 306 8.29 1.59 -6.63
N GLU A 307 7.73 2.05 -7.75
CA GLU A 307 7.41 3.46 -7.97
C GLU A 307 5.96 3.57 -8.42
N PRO A 308 5.13 4.44 -7.82
CA PRO A 308 3.81 4.74 -8.34
C PRO A 308 3.89 5.19 -9.79
N ASP A 309 2.97 4.75 -10.64
CA ASP A 309 2.91 5.23 -12.03
C ASP A 309 2.65 6.75 -12.09
N PHE A 310 1.87 7.27 -11.13
CA PHE A 310 1.77 8.67 -10.72
C PHE A 310 1.12 8.77 -9.32
N TYR A 311 1.08 9.96 -8.70
CA TYR A 311 0.75 10.10 -7.27
C TYR A 311 -0.75 10.27 -7.00
N GLU A 312 -1.47 10.93 -7.90
CA GLU A 312 -2.87 11.35 -7.75
C GLU A 312 -3.89 10.20 -7.91
N GLN A 313 -3.76 9.13 -7.11
CA GLN A 313 -4.59 7.92 -7.15
C GLN A 313 -5.38 7.72 -5.83
N MET A 314 -6.06 8.78 -5.38
CA MET A 314 -6.79 8.78 -4.11
C MET A 314 -8.23 8.24 -4.27
N VAL A 315 -8.61 7.29 -3.41
CA VAL A 315 -10.00 6.89 -3.23
C VAL A 315 -10.72 7.90 -2.35
N LYS A 316 -11.82 8.44 -2.86
CA LYS A 316 -12.61 9.44 -2.17
C LYS A 316 -13.54 8.81 -1.15
N MET A 317 -13.54 9.32 0.07
CA MET A 317 -14.35 8.78 1.17
C MET A 317 -14.96 9.89 2.03
N PRO A 318 -16.15 9.65 2.61
CA PRO A 318 -16.77 10.64 3.50
C PRO A 318 -15.93 10.86 4.75
N LEU A 319 -16.16 12.00 5.43
CA LEU A 319 -15.53 12.36 6.71
C LEU A 319 -14.00 12.45 6.64
N ASN A 320 -13.45 12.91 5.50
CA ASN A 320 -12.01 12.98 5.26
C ASN A 320 -11.31 11.62 5.49
N GLY A 321 -12.03 10.54 5.17
CA GLY A 321 -11.55 9.17 5.22
C GLY A 321 -10.83 8.76 3.94
N ASP A 322 -10.46 9.71 3.09
CA ASP A 322 -9.76 9.47 1.83
C ASP A 322 -8.44 8.72 2.11
N PHE A 323 -8.05 7.85 1.18
CA PHE A 323 -6.87 7.01 1.27
C PHE A 323 -6.34 6.70 -0.14
N TRP A 324 -5.11 6.22 -0.22
CA TRP A 324 -4.44 6.01 -1.51
C TRP A 324 -4.58 4.56 -1.96
N GLU A 325 -5.00 4.34 -3.21
CA GLU A 325 -5.15 3.04 -3.85
C GLU A 325 -4.65 3.15 -5.29
N GLY A 326 -3.41 2.72 -5.55
CA GLY A 326 -2.75 3.08 -6.79
C GLY A 326 -1.85 2.01 -7.40
N SER A 327 -1.74 2.10 -8.72
CA SER A 327 -0.87 1.30 -9.56
C SER A 327 0.60 1.69 -9.38
N ILE A 328 1.44 0.67 -9.36
CA ILE A 328 2.87 0.74 -9.06
C ILE A 328 3.63 -0.10 -10.08
N SER A 329 4.66 0.50 -10.68
CA SER A 329 5.64 -0.20 -11.51
C SER A 329 6.75 -0.78 -10.64
N VAL A 330 7.12 -2.04 -10.89
CA VAL A 330 8.13 -2.78 -10.10
C VAL A 330 9.30 -3.21 -10.98
N LYS A 331 10.52 -2.99 -10.49
CA LYS A 331 11.77 -3.44 -11.14
C LYS A 331 12.77 -3.88 -10.09
N GLY A 332 13.54 -4.92 -10.36
CA GLY A 332 14.52 -5.38 -9.39
C GLY A 332 15.19 -6.68 -9.77
N TYR A 333 15.58 -7.43 -8.74
CA TYR A 333 16.22 -8.72 -8.87
C TYR A 333 15.59 -9.74 -7.91
N HIS A 334 15.41 -10.97 -8.41
CA HIS A 334 15.04 -12.14 -7.62
C HIS A 334 15.97 -13.29 -7.99
N ARG A 335 16.72 -13.81 -7.00
CA ARG A 335 17.72 -14.88 -7.18
C ARG A 335 18.76 -14.55 -8.26
N GLY A 336 19.28 -13.33 -8.22
CA GLY A 336 20.25 -12.79 -9.19
C GLY A 336 19.70 -12.52 -10.60
N LYS A 337 18.41 -12.75 -10.88
CA LYS A 337 17.79 -12.46 -12.19
C LYS A 337 17.02 -11.15 -12.14
N TYR A 338 17.18 -10.33 -13.18
CA TYR A 338 16.38 -9.13 -13.34
C TYR A 338 14.91 -9.50 -13.55
N VAL A 339 14.02 -8.78 -12.86
CA VAL A 339 12.58 -8.96 -12.92
C VAL A 339 11.88 -7.61 -13.04
N GLU A 340 10.80 -7.58 -13.81
CA GLU A 340 9.84 -6.48 -13.86
C GLU A 340 8.46 -6.97 -13.39
N GLY A 341 7.59 -6.05 -13.05
CA GLY A 341 6.25 -6.41 -12.61
C GLY A 341 5.32 -5.24 -12.43
N ARG A 342 4.08 -5.58 -12.08
CA ARG A 342 3.06 -4.63 -11.65
C ARG A 342 2.72 -4.89 -10.20
N ALA A 343 2.40 -3.81 -9.50
CA ALA A 343 1.92 -3.84 -8.14
C ALA A 343 0.74 -2.89 -7.98
N PHE A 344 0.00 -3.09 -6.91
CA PHE A 344 -1.02 -2.16 -6.44
C PHE A 344 -0.85 -1.96 -4.95
N GLY A 345 -1.01 -0.73 -4.48
CA GLY A 345 -0.84 -0.41 -3.06
C GLY A 345 -2.06 0.28 -2.47
N GLU A 346 -2.41 -0.12 -1.25
CA GLU A 346 -3.41 0.52 -0.40
C GLU A 346 -2.70 1.18 0.79
N LEU A 347 -2.80 2.51 0.94
CA LEU A 347 -2.18 3.25 2.02
C LEU A 347 -3.24 4.02 2.81
N ILE A 348 -3.46 3.59 4.04
CA ILE A 348 -4.28 4.32 5.02
C ILE A 348 -3.44 5.00 6.11
N HIS A 349 -2.13 4.69 6.17
CA HIS A 349 -1.21 5.35 7.09
C HIS A 349 -0.81 6.73 6.59
N ARG A 350 -1.06 7.76 7.41
CA ARG A 350 -0.83 9.16 7.07
C ARG A 350 0.37 9.72 7.82
N PHE A 351 1.35 10.18 7.06
CA PHE A 351 2.56 10.78 7.59
C PHE A 351 2.30 12.20 8.08
N GLN A 352 3.03 12.60 9.12
CA GLN A 352 2.90 13.92 9.72
C GLN A 352 4.21 14.71 9.59
N ILE A 353 4.08 16.02 9.39
CA ILE A 353 5.24 16.93 9.50
C ILE A 353 5.89 16.73 10.88
N PRO A 354 7.21 16.49 10.96
CA PRO A 354 7.89 16.29 12.23
C PRO A 354 7.74 17.49 13.17
N ARG A 355 7.38 17.25 14.42
CA ARG A 355 7.30 18.27 15.47
C ARG A 355 8.46 18.09 16.42
N ILE A 356 9.25 19.15 16.56
CA ILE A 356 10.46 19.15 17.38
C ILE A 356 10.21 19.90 18.68
N LYS A 357 10.58 19.25 19.80
CA LYS A 357 10.75 19.91 21.09
C LYS A 357 12.22 20.08 21.39
N MET A 358 12.63 21.31 21.72
CA MET A 358 13.99 21.63 22.13
C MET A 358 14.06 21.91 23.63
N ALA A 359 15.15 21.51 24.27
CA ALA A 359 15.44 21.93 25.64
C ALA A 359 15.71 23.45 25.69
N PRO A 360 15.35 24.14 26.79
CA PRO A 360 15.64 25.56 26.93
C PRO A 360 17.15 25.81 27.02
N VAL A 361 17.58 26.91 26.40
CA VAL A 361 18.94 27.45 26.56
C VAL A 361 18.98 28.50 27.67
N LYS A 362 20.15 28.71 28.28
CA LYS A 362 20.35 29.81 29.25
C LYS A 362 20.25 31.14 28.53
N LYS A 363 19.84 32.19 29.26
CA LYS A 363 19.77 33.56 28.70
C LYS A 363 21.15 34.14 28.38
N ASN A 364 22.19 33.77 29.13
CA ASN A 364 23.55 34.24 28.95
C ASN A 364 24.54 33.08 29.11
N TYR A 365 25.61 33.12 28.32
CA TYR A 365 26.76 32.22 28.39
C TYR A 365 28.06 33.04 28.39
N HIS A 366 29.10 32.52 29.03
CA HIS A 366 30.48 33.04 28.90
C HIS A 366 31.21 32.33 27.77
N LEU A 367 32.28 32.93 27.24
CA LEU A 367 33.07 32.39 26.12
C LEU A 367 33.47 30.92 26.27
N ASN A 368 33.82 30.51 27.48
CA ASN A 368 34.28 29.15 27.77
C ASN A 368 33.15 28.17 28.10
N ASP A 369 31.91 28.63 28.17
CA ASP A 369 30.77 27.75 28.44
C ASP A 369 30.51 26.81 27.27
N MET A 370 30.14 25.57 27.60
CA MET A 370 29.58 24.62 26.66
C MET A 370 28.07 24.75 26.63
N ILE A 371 27.52 25.05 25.45
CA ILE A 371 26.10 25.09 25.18
C ILE A 371 25.65 23.73 24.67
N LYS A 372 24.61 23.19 25.29
CA LYS A 372 24.01 21.91 24.93
C LYS A 372 22.75 22.14 24.12
N VAL A 373 22.74 21.70 22.87
CA VAL A 373 21.54 21.69 22.02
C VAL A 373 20.94 20.28 22.12
N LYS A 374 19.85 20.18 22.89
CA LYS A 374 19.08 18.94 23.06
C LYS A 374 17.71 19.10 22.41
N PHE A 375 17.27 18.10 21.67
CA PHE A 375 15.95 18.08 21.04
C PHE A 375 15.39 16.66 20.96
N GLN A 376 14.09 16.55 20.75
CA GLN A 376 13.35 15.30 20.57
C GLN A 376 12.22 15.51 19.55
N ILE A 377 11.76 14.41 18.94
CA ILE A 377 10.55 14.40 18.10
C ILE A 377 9.32 14.10 18.97
N GLU A 378 8.28 14.91 18.83
CA GLU A 378 7.03 14.78 19.61
C GLU A 378 6.01 13.83 18.96
N ASN A 379 6.09 13.65 17.65
CA ASN A 379 5.27 12.74 16.85
C ASN A 379 6.17 11.78 16.05
N PRO A 380 6.91 10.88 16.71
CA PRO A 380 7.74 9.92 16.00
C PRO A 380 6.87 9.00 15.15
N ASP A 381 7.42 8.60 14.02
CA ASP A 381 6.80 7.71 13.05
C ASP A 381 7.90 6.81 12.48
N GLU A 382 7.82 5.51 12.75
CA GLU A 382 8.84 4.54 12.33
C GLU A 382 8.87 4.34 10.82
N GLY A 383 7.78 4.67 10.13
CA GLY A 383 7.71 4.66 8.67
C GLY A 383 8.48 5.81 8.03
N ASN A 384 8.81 6.86 8.78
CA ASN A 384 9.50 8.05 8.29
C ASN A 384 10.83 8.29 9.01
N PRO A 385 11.91 7.60 8.60
CA PRO A 385 13.24 7.88 9.16
C PRO A 385 13.67 9.32 8.81
N LEU A 386 14.02 10.10 9.83
CA LEU A 386 14.32 11.52 9.70
C LEU A 386 15.82 11.81 9.65
N LYS A 387 16.18 12.82 8.85
CA LYS A 387 17.46 13.53 8.93
C LYS A 387 17.29 14.80 9.73
N PHE A 388 18.36 15.33 10.31
CA PHE A 388 18.33 16.58 11.07
C PHE A 388 19.42 17.53 10.63
N ARG A 389 19.09 18.83 10.62
CA ARG A 389 20.05 19.92 10.45
C ARG A 389 19.98 20.84 11.65
N VAL A 390 21.13 21.15 12.23
CA VAL A 390 21.23 22.05 13.37
C VAL A 390 22.01 23.28 12.97
N TYR A 391 21.41 24.44 13.23
CA TYR A 391 21.96 25.73 12.87
C TYR A 391 22.12 26.61 14.10
N ALA A 392 23.15 27.45 14.09
CA ALA A 392 23.15 28.70 14.83
C ALA A 392 22.55 29.79 13.93
N ILE A 393 21.75 30.68 14.51
CA ILE A 393 21.19 31.82 13.80
C ILE A 393 21.37 33.09 14.63
N ASP A 394 21.55 34.20 13.95
CA ASP A 394 21.42 35.55 14.50
C ASP A 394 20.31 36.32 13.78
N ALA A 395 20.28 37.65 13.91
CA ALA A 395 19.26 38.48 13.27
C ALA A 395 19.30 38.45 11.73
N ASN A 396 20.45 38.16 11.12
CA ASN A 396 20.69 38.33 9.70
C ASN A 396 21.17 37.06 8.99
N ASN A 397 21.70 36.09 9.73
CA ASN A 397 22.42 34.96 9.19
C ASN A 397 22.03 33.65 9.87
N GLN A 398 22.15 32.56 9.11
CA GLN A 398 21.98 31.18 9.56
C GLN A 398 23.21 30.38 9.14
N TYR A 399 23.84 29.69 10.09
CA TYR A 399 25.04 28.88 9.85
C TYR A 399 24.75 27.44 10.24
N LEU A 400 24.95 26.52 9.31
CA LEU A 400 24.82 25.08 9.55
C LEU A 400 25.98 24.63 10.44
N LEU A 401 25.62 24.05 11.58
CA LEU A 401 26.59 23.53 12.53
C LEU A 401 26.80 22.03 12.35
N LYS A 402 25.71 21.29 12.08
CA LYS A 402 25.76 19.83 11.97
C LYS A 402 24.58 19.28 11.18
N GLU A 403 24.84 18.23 10.41
CA GLU A 403 23.83 17.33 9.86
C GLU A 403 23.89 15.98 10.59
N LEU A 404 22.73 15.38 10.86
CA LEU A 404 22.60 14.15 11.62
C LEU A 404 21.61 13.19 10.96
N ASN A 405 21.87 11.89 11.09
CA ASN A 405 20.95 10.83 10.67
C ASN A 405 20.18 10.20 11.86
N HIS A 406 20.43 10.68 13.08
CA HIS A 406 19.75 10.26 14.29
C HIS A 406 19.77 11.40 15.31
N ILE A 407 18.90 11.32 16.32
CA ILE A 407 18.85 12.32 17.38
C ILE A 407 20.06 12.12 18.31
N GLU A 408 20.83 13.17 18.48
CA GLU A 408 21.91 13.23 19.48
C GLU A 408 22.04 14.63 20.08
N GLU A 409 22.66 14.71 21.26
CA GLU A 409 22.95 15.96 21.93
C GLU A 409 24.20 16.60 21.32
N ILE A 410 24.08 17.86 20.87
CA ILE A 410 25.20 18.61 20.30
C ILE A 410 25.78 19.54 21.35
N HIS A 411 27.11 19.57 21.46
CA HIS A 411 27.85 20.45 22.35
C HIS A 411 28.63 21.49 21.55
N ILE A 412 28.44 22.76 21.88
CA ILE A 412 29.04 23.90 21.16
C ILE A 412 29.70 24.81 22.19
N ARG A 413 30.96 25.19 21.98
CA ARG A 413 31.60 26.19 22.82
C ARG A 413 31.07 27.57 22.44
N ALA A 414 30.65 28.36 23.42
CA ALA A 414 30.07 29.68 23.16
C ALA A 414 31.00 30.59 22.35
N GLY A 415 32.31 30.58 22.63
CA GLY A 415 33.31 31.34 21.89
C GLY A 415 33.32 31.08 20.37
N ASP A 416 33.00 29.86 19.93
CA ASP A 416 33.01 29.48 18.51
C ASP A 416 31.91 30.22 17.74
N LEU A 417 30.78 30.54 18.40
CA LEU A 417 29.68 31.28 17.79
C LEU A 417 30.03 32.75 17.54
N LEU A 418 30.80 33.39 18.42
CA LEU A 418 31.28 34.76 18.17
C LEU A 418 32.22 34.83 16.96
N GLY A 419 32.99 33.77 16.70
CA GLY A 419 33.79 33.65 15.49
C GLY A 419 32.96 33.57 14.21
N MET A 420 31.71 33.12 14.31
CA MET A 420 30.77 33.00 13.18
C MET A 420 29.96 34.28 12.97
N PHE A 421 29.60 34.98 14.04
CA PHE A 421 28.69 36.12 13.99
C PHE A 421 29.19 37.33 14.79
N ASN A 422 29.05 38.53 14.22
CA ASN A 422 29.33 39.77 14.93
C ASN A 422 28.07 40.36 15.61
N THR A 423 27.38 39.53 16.40
CA THR A 423 26.10 39.87 17.05
C THR A 423 26.12 39.59 18.55
N LYS A 424 25.15 40.19 19.27
CA LYS A 424 24.96 39.98 20.72
C LYS A 424 23.84 38.99 21.04
N ALA A 425 23.07 38.53 20.06
CA ALA A 425 21.91 37.66 20.27
C ALA A 425 21.92 36.49 19.29
N TYR A 426 21.81 35.29 19.83
CA TYR A 426 21.94 34.02 19.13
C TYR A 426 20.73 33.15 19.42
N GLN A 427 20.36 32.28 18.49
CA GLN A 427 19.40 31.20 18.67
C GLN A 427 19.94 29.93 18.01
N PHE A 428 19.43 28.77 18.43
CA PHE A 428 19.59 27.55 17.65
C PHE A 428 18.30 27.23 16.92
N LYS A 429 18.44 26.76 15.69
CA LYS A 429 17.37 26.16 14.90
C LYS A 429 17.69 24.69 14.69
N VAL A 430 16.71 23.82 14.90
CA VAL A 430 16.78 22.42 14.49
C VAL A 430 15.71 22.20 13.44
N GLU A 431 16.10 21.58 12.33
CA GLU A 431 15.20 21.05 11.31
C GLU A 431 15.20 19.53 11.38
N ALA A 432 14.04 18.92 11.16
CA ALA A 432 13.85 17.49 10.99
C ALA A 432 13.17 17.26 9.64
N LEU A 433 13.80 16.47 8.79
CA LEU A 433 13.47 16.34 7.39
C LEU A 433 13.17 14.89 7.05
N SER A 434 12.14 14.65 6.24
CA SER A 434 11.96 13.36 5.58
C SER A 434 13.14 13.05 4.66
N VAL A 435 13.26 11.79 4.24
CA VAL A 435 14.41 11.33 3.41
C VAL A 435 14.57 12.10 2.09
N ASP A 436 13.46 12.58 1.53
CA ASP A 436 13.33 13.39 0.31
C ASP A 436 13.13 14.89 0.58
N GLU A 437 13.15 15.29 1.85
CA GLU A 437 12.98 16.67 2.32
C GLU A 437 11.62 17.33 1.97
N SER A 438 10.62 16.55 1.54
CA SER A 438 9.26 17.06 1.28
C SER A 438 8.51 17.45 2.56
N MET A 439 8.83 16.81 3.68
CA MET A 439 8.32 17.19 5.00
C MET A 439 9.43 17.78 5.86
N VAL A 440 9.31 19.06 6.21
CA VAL A 440 10.29 19.76 7.04
C VAL A 440 9.62 20.33 8.29
N GLY A 441 9.96 19.74 9.43
CA GLY A 441 9.68 20.29 10.75
C GLY A 441 10.81 21.19 11.21
N ALA A 442 10.53 22.33 11.84
CA ALA A 442 11.57 23.19 12.39
C ALA A 442 11.19 23.75 13.77
N ARG A 443 12.20 23.91 14.63
CA ARG A 443 12.06 24.60 15.91
C ARG A 443 13.25 25.51 16.17
N VAL A 444 12.97 26.67 16.76
CA VAL A 444 13.98 27.66 17.16
C VAL A 444 13.92 27.83 18.68
N THR A 445 15.08 27.95 19.32
CA THR A 445 15.17 28.27 20.75
C THR A 445 14.79 29.72 21.03
N LYS A 446 14.60 30.06 22.31
CA LYS A 446 14.66 31.47 22.72
C LYS A 446 16.06 32.03 22.46
N SER A 447 16.14 33.36 22.29
CA SER A 447 17.40 34.07 22.12
C SER A 447 18.25 34.02 23.39
N PHE A 448 19.57 33.86 23.22
CA PHE A 448 20.57 33.97 24.28
C PHE A 448 21.71 34.90 23.86
N LYS A 449 22.53 35.30 24.84
CA LYS A 449 23.69 36.18 24.63
C LYS A 449 24.97 35.50 25.07
N ILE A 450 26.08 35.89 24.46
CA ILE A 450 27.43 35.50 24.86
C ILE A 450 28.10 36.74 25.44
N LYS A 451 28.62 36.62 26.66
CA LYS A 451 29.19 37.70 27.46
C LYS A 451 30.66 37.55 27.70
#